data_AF-A0A4S2V5K5-F1
#
_entry.id   AF-A0A4S2V5K5-F1
#
_cell.length_a   1.000
_cell.length_b   1.000
_cell.length_c   1.000
_cell.angle_alpha   90.00
_cell.angle_beta   90.00
_cell.angle_gamma   90.00
#
_symmetry.space_group_name_H-M   'P 1'
#
loop_
_entity.id
_entity.type
_entity.pdbx_description
1 polymer ?
#
loop_
_entity_poly.entity_id
_entity_poly.type
_entity_poly.pdbx_seq_one_letter_code
_entity_poly.pdbx_strand_id
1 'polypeptide(L)'
;MIIFDTNAVNMLPPEGARADFIRKLRQSGHHRVAVPWMVLEELAAHQAKLYPAKYEAVTNTLDRLRAIVPWELKSTLEPLDLERLMNHWRVVYGEIFEVIETSPEVARRALTREALALKPAKRAGDHSEGARDVAIWFSILEFLKANPGEKVCFVTNNTNDFGDGSAYPYPMNEDVEGLENRLTRLTDFNEVVSAFTKTVSGADAEAVADELLRSSAVRARVAQTAVEILASPTGFAGLNADDTVVQWRGWWIAPEAELLTVTDVTGHEIEGDVWYTANARWLLYGLAFDEDAADPRYTACTWETKVLFSARAGDEAPTILTPQDPQVPDMSDSACMELLKQVKKRTADISRRTLRDLLAATSIAESVVSKEFLAALDVAGTLPHTPHLLFPKIDHSALFPGVTALNSVVKQMGSLVDLSGLNRSVAEMALQQHLNLNDSVRRSLDGLVPTLDIAGLIPRTDLTALIAASVAKGSAPTDSDDEEAEVADNQLSFEDAAAAEGAAADDDGTDPEPPADQAS
;
A
#
# COMPACT_ATOMS: atom_id res chain seq x y z
N MET A 1 -12.85 20.79 -9.59
CA MET A 1 -11.80 19.85 -10.05
C MET A 1 -10.44 20.35 -9.59
N ILE A 2 -9.56 19.44 -9.18
CA ILE A 2 -8.18 19.72 -8.74
C ILE A 2 -7.24 19.16 -9.83
N ILE A 3 -6.36 19.99 -10.38
CA ILE A 3 -5.42 19.59 -11.43
C ILE A 3 -4.00 19.85 -10.95
N PHE A 4 -3.17 18.82 -10.91
CA PHE A 4 -1.78 18.92 -10.47
C PHE A 4 -0.82 19.14 -11.66
N ASP A 5 0.12 20.07 -11.49
CA ASP A 5 1.35 20.18 -12.28
C ASP A 5 2.37 19.11 -11.84
N THR A 6 3.34 18.78 -12.71
CA THR A 6 4.42 17.85 -12.37
C THR A 6 5.16 18.30 -11.13
N ASN A 7 5.47 19.59 -10.95
CA ASN A 7 6.23 20.03 -9.78
C ASN A 7 5.50 19.75 -8.45
N ALA A 8 4.17 19.80 -8.44
CA ALA A 8 3.36 19.56 -7.25
C ALA A 8 3.26 18.07 -6.88
N VAL A 9 3.40 17.18 -7.88
CA VAL A 9 3.38 15.71 -7.69
C VAL A 9 4.73 15.06 -8.02
N ASN A 10 5.79 15.86 -8.10
CA ASN A 10 7.11 15.36 -8.43
C ASN A 10 7.54 14.39 -7.33
N MET A 11 8.13 13.26 -7.73
CA MET A 11 8.54 12.19 -6.81
C MET A 11 7.39 11.66 -5.95
N LEU A 12 6.12 11.81 -6.35
CA LEU A 12 4.99 11.21 -5.65
C LEU A 12 5.17 9.68 -5.65
N PRO A 13 5.42 9.05 -4.48
CA PRO A 13 5.46 7.61 -4.39
C PRO A 13 4.03 7.08 -4.58
N PRO A 14 3.77 6.18 -5.53
CA PRO A 14 2.41 5.68 -5.76
C PRO A 14 1.78 5.01 -4.55
N GLU A 15 2.59 4.38 -3.70
CA GLU A 15 2.16 3.74 -2.44
C GLU A 15 2.33 4.66 -1.22
N GLY A 16 2.57 5.95 -1.44
CA GLY A 16 2.77 6.92 -0.37
C GLY A 16 1.47 7.57 0.12
N ALA A 17 1.50 8.09 1.35
CA ALA A 17 0.35 8.75 1.99
C ALA A 17 -0.32 9.86 1.14
N ARG A 18 0.47 10.64 0.39
CA ARG A 18 -0.05 11.68 -0.51
C ARG A 18 -0.87 11.08 -1.67
N ALA A 19 -0.40 9.97 -2.25
CA ALA A 19 -1.10 9.28 -3.32
C ALA A 19 -2.41 8.67 -2.81
N ASP A 20 -2.39 8.08 -1.60
CA ASP A 20 -3.59 7.54 -0.97
C ASP A 20 -4.63 8.62 -0.66
N PHE A 21 -4.20 9.76 -0.13
CA PHE A 21 -5.10 10.89 0.07
C PHE A 21 -5.72 11.37 -1.25
N ILE A 22 -4.95 11.43 -2.35
CA ILE A 22 -5.49 11.75 -3.68
C ILE A 22 -6.52 10.71 -4.13
N ARG A 23 -6.24 9.42 -3.94
CA ARG A 23 -7.21 8.35 -4.21
C ARG A 23 -8.48 8.54 -3.39
N LYS A 24 -8.37 8.90 -2.11
CA LYS A 24 -9.54 9.15 -1.23
C LYS A 24 -10.34 10.38 -1.64
N LEU A 25 -9.66 11.48 -1.98
CA LEU A 25 -10.32 12.66 -2.54
C LEU A 25 -11.11 12.33 -3.81
N ARG A 26 -10.57 11.45 -4.66
CA ARG A 26 -11.27 10.98 -5.88
C ARG A 26 -12.41 10.02 -5.54
N GLN A 27 -12.22 9.10 -4.59
CA GLN A 27 -13.20 8.10 -4.17
C GLN A 27 -14.40 8.72 -3.45
N SER A 28 -14.23 9.87 -2.79
CA SER A 28 -15.34 10.59 -2.15
C SER A 28 -16.42 11.03 -3.15
N GLY A 29 -16.10 11.14 -4.44
CA GLY A 29 -17.02 11.57 -5.49
C GLY A 29 -17.34 13.07 -5.49
N HIS A 30 -16.88 13.81 -4.47
CA HIS A 30 -17.07 15.26 -4.36
C HIS A 30 -16.04 16.04 -5.19
N HIS A 31 -14.85 15.48 -5.35
CA HIS A 31 -13.75 16.12 -6.07
C HIS A 31 -13.20 15.20 -7.16
N ARG A 32 -12.99 15.77 -8.34
CA ARG A 32 -12.18 15.14 -9.39
C ARG A 32 -10.75 15.60 -9.22
N VAL A 33 -9.84 14.66 -9.06
CA VAL A 33 -8.40 14.93 -8.97
C VAL A 33 -7.74 14.38 -10.23
N ALA A 34 -7.01 15.25 -10.93
CA ALA A 34 -6.50 14.94 -12.24
C ALA A 34 -5.09 15.48 -12.49
N VAL A 35 -4.48 14.96 -13.55
CA VAL A 35 -3.26 15.48 -14.16
C VAL A 35 -3.45 15.58 -15.67
N PRO A 36 -2.88 16.58 -16.36
CA PRO A 36 -2.76 16.53 -17.81
C PRO A 36 -1.92 15.32 -18.24
N TRP A 37 -2.22 14.75 -19.40
CA TRP A 37 -1.47 13.61 -19.96
C TRP A 37 0.05 13.86 -19.96
N MET A 38 0.49 15.07 -20.29
CA MET A 38 1.91 15.44 -20.25
C MET A 38 2.55 15.27 -18.86
N VAL A 39 1.82 15.54 -17.77
CA VAL A 39 2.32 15.31 -16.40
C VAL A 39 2.43 13.82 -16.11
N LEU A 40 1.45 13.01 -16.55
CA LEU A 40 1.51 11.55 -16.41
C LEU A 40 2.73 10.97 -17.14
N GLU A 41 2.99 11.42 -18.38
CA GLU A 41 4.16 10.98 -19.14
C GLU A 41 5.47 11.34 -18.44
N GLU A 42 5.55 12.50 -17.81
CA GLU A 42 6.73 12.89 -17.05
C GLU A 42 6.92 12.05 -15.79
N LEU A 43 5.85 11.79 -15.02
CA LEU A 43 5.91 10.92 -13.85
C LEU A 43 6.40 9.51 -14.24
N ALA A 44 5.87 8.95 -15.34
CA ALA A 44 6.33 7.66 -15.86
C ALA A 44 7.79 7.72 -16.34
N ALA A 45 8.19 8.80 -17.02
CA ALA A 45 9.55 8.99 -17.48
C ALA A 45 10.55 9.12 -16.32
N HIS A 46 10.20 9.80 -15.22
CA HIS A 46 11.03 9.89 -14.03
C HIS A 46 11.36 8.52 -13.43
N GLN A 47 10.37 7.62 -13.36
CA GLN A 47 10.59 6.25 -12.90
C GLN A 47 11.44 5.43 -13.89
N ALA A 48 11.25 5.64 -15.19
CA ALA A 48 11.95 4.90 -16.23
C ALA A 48 13.38 5.40 -16.51
N LYS A 49 13.69 6.65 -16.14
CA LYS A 49 14.94 7.36 -16.51
C LYS A 49 16.22 6.59 -16.19
N LEU A 50 16.29 5.96 -15.01
CA LEU A 50 17.48 5.25 -14.56
C LEU A 50 17.58 3.81 -15.07
N TYR A 51 16.52 3.28 -15.68
CA TYR A 51 16.44 1.87 -16.04
C TYR A 51 17.43 1.46 -17.13
N PRO A 52 17.61 2.20 -18.24
CA PRO A 52 18.59 1.83 -19.27
C PRO A 52 20.02 1.73 -18.75
N ALA A 53 20.45 2.68 -17.91
CA ALA A 53 21.79 2.67 -17.33
C ALA A 53 22.01 1.47 -16.38
N LYS A 54 21.00 1.14 -15.55
CA LYS A 54 21.04 -0.05 -14.69
C LYS A 54 21.05 -1.35 -15.49
N TYR A 55 20.24 -1.42 -16.55
CA TYR A 55 20.19 -2.55 -17.46
C TYR A 55 21.56 -2.79 -18.14
N GLU A 56 22.19 -1.72 -18.63
CA GLU A 56 23.52 -1.77 -19.25
C GLU A 56 24.58 -2.22 -18.23
N ALA A 57 24.54 -1.72 -16.99
CA ALA A 57 25.46 -2.14 -15.93
C ALA A 57 25.35 -3.65 -15.62
N VAL A 58 24.13 -4.19 -15.55
CA VAL A 58 23.89 -5.62 -15.36
C VAL A 58 24.38 -6.42 -16.56
N THR A 59 24.09 -5.97 -17.79
CA THR A 59 24.54 -6.63 -19.02
C THR A 59 26.05 -6.72 -19.08
N ASN A 60 26.74 -5.61 -18.81
CA ASN A 60 28.20 -5.55 -18.73
C ASN A 60 28.78 -6.49 -17.66
N THR A 61 28.09 -6.61 -16.52
CA THR A 61 28.50 -7.52 -15.44
C THR A 61 28.33 -8.97 -15.84
N LEU A 62 27.22 -9.33 -16.49
CA LEU A 62 26.98 -10.67 -17.02
C LEU A 62 28.04 -11.04 -18.08
N ASP A 63 28.41 -10.12 -18.96
CA ASP A 63 29.43 -10.37 -19.98
C ASP A 63 30.82 -10.58 -19.38
N ARG A 64 31.20 -9.80 -18.37
CA ARG A 64 32.44 -10.02 -17.62
C ARG A 64 32.44 -11.37 -16.93
N LEU A 65 31.31 -11.79 -16.36
CA LEU A 65 31.19 -13.09 -15.72
C LEU A 65 31.32 -14.23 -16.73
N ARG A 66 30.63 -14.13 -17.89
CA ARG A 66 30.73 -15.10 -19.01
C ARG A 66 32.17 -15.28 -19.49
N ALA A 67 32.98 -14.23 -19.44
CA ALA A 67 34.38 -14.27 -19.88
C ALA A 67 35.30 -15.09 -18.94
N ILE A 68 34.93 -15.26 -17.67
CA ILE A 68 35.79 -15.92 -16.66
C ILE A 68 35.29 -17.33 -16.28
N VAL A 69 34.00 -17.63 -16.46
CA VAL A 69 33.46 -18.94 -16.12
C VAL A 69 33.62 -19.94 -17.28
N PRO A 70 34.01 -21.20 -17.01
CA PRO A 70 34.19 -22.21 -18.06
C PRO A 70 32.88 -22.89 -18.47
N TRP A 71 31.74 -22.55 -17.86
CA TRP A 71 30.42 -23.08 -18.17
C TRP A 71 29.46 -21.97 -18.61
N GLU A 72 28.39 -22.34 -19.31
CA GLU A 72 27.36 -21.40 -19.74
C GLU A 72 26.53 -20.92 -18.53
N LEU A 73 26.31 -19.61 -18.43
CA LEU A 73 25.41 -19.04 -17.43
C LEU A 73 23.96 -19.36 -17.81
N LYS A 74 23.21 -19.96 -16.88
CA LYS A 74 21.78 -20.26 -17.06
C LYS A 74 20.88 -19.03 -16.92
N SER A 75 21.39 -17.91 -16.41
CA SER A 75 20.62 -16.68 -16.30
C SER A 75 20.67 -15.90 -17.62
N THR A 76 19.50 -15.54 -18.12
CA THR A 76 19.34 -14.57 -19.21
C THR A 76 18.54 -13.39 -18.69
N LEU A 77 18.94 -12.20 -19.11
CA LEU A 77 18.19 -10.97 -18.87
C LEU A 77 17.23 -10.80 -20.05
N GLU A 78 15.95 -10.51 -19.79
CA GLU A 78 15.01 -10.16 -20.86
C GLU A 78 15.52 -8.89 -21.59
N PRO A 79 15.28 -8.75 -22.91
CA PRO A 79 15.64 -7.52 -23.62
C PRO A 79 15.04 -6.26 -22.98
N LEU A 80 15.80 -5.16 -22.99
CA LEU A 80 15.34 -3.86 -22.51
C LEU A 80 14.07 -3.42 -23.25
N ASP A 81 12.95 -3.38 -22.54
CA ASP A 81 11.66 -2.90 -23.04
C ASP A 81 11.20 -1.68 -22.23
N LEU A 82 11.66 -0.50 -22.67
CA LEU A 82 11.36 0.78 -22.02
C LEU A 82 9.87 1.10 -22.08
N GLU A 83 9.18 0.72 -23.16
CA GLU A 83 7.77 1.02 -23.35
C GLU A 83 6.89 0.17 -22.42
N ARG A 84 7.23 -1.11 -22.20
CA ARG A 84 6.59 -1.92 -21.17
C ARG A 84 6.75 -1.31 -19.77
N LEU A 85 7.94 -0.80 -19.46
CA LEU A 85 8.18 -0.12 -18.18
C LEU A 85 7.38 1.19 -18.05
N MET A 86 7.36 2.02 -19.10
CA MET A 86 6.56 3.24 -19.11
C MET A 86 5.06 2.93 -18.96
N ASN A 87 4.54 1.94 -19.69
CA ASN A 87 3.14 1.52 -19.58
C ASN A 87 2.77 1.03 -18.19
N HIS A 88 3.66 0.31 -17.50
CA HIS A 88 3.46 -0.04 -16.11
C HIS A 88 3.23 1.21 -15.24
N TRP A 89 4.12 2.20 -15.34
CA TRP A 89 4.01 3.42 -14.53
C TRP A 89 2.83 4.31 -14.93
N ARG A 90 2.46 4.36 -16.22
CA ARG A 90 1.23 5.05 -16.67
C ARG A 90 -0.01 4.45 -16.01
N VAL A 91 -0.11 3.12 -15.92
CA VAL A 91 -1.23 2.44 -15.25
C VAL A 91 -1.22 2.77 -13.76
N VAL A 92 -0.08 2.63 -13.09
CA VAL A 92 0.07 2.91 -11.66
C VAL A 92 -0.33 4.36 -11.30
N TYR A 93 0.13 5.35 -12.05
CA TYR A 93 -0.24 6.74 -11.81
C TYR A 93 -1.68 7.07 -12.29
N GLY A 94 -2.20 6.38 -13.30
CA GLY A 94 -3.60 6.50 -13.76
C GLY A 94 -4.62 5.93 -12.78
N GLU A 95 -4.20 5.06 -11.85
CA GLU A 95 -5.05 4.64 -10.72
C GLU A 95 -5.21 5.77 -9.69
N ILE A 96 -4.20 6.63 -9.55
CA ILE A 96 -4.21 7.76 -8.61
C ILE A 96 -5.01 8.93 -9.21
N PHE A 97 -4.73 9.28 -10.46
CA PHE A 97 -5.27 10.48 -11.11
C PHE A 97 -6.27 10.16 -12.21
N GLU A 98 -7.25 11.05 -12.38
CA GLU A 98 -7.90 11.18 -13.68
C GLU A 98 -6.93 11.82 -14.69
N VAL A 99 -6.88 11.34 -15.93
CA VAL A 99 -5.98 11.88 -16.96
C VAL A 99 -6.77 12.81 -17.88
N ILE A 100 -6.36 14.08 -17.94
CA ILE A 100 -6.87 15.02 -18.95
C ILE A 100 -6.01 14.88 -20.20
N GLU A 101 -6.61 14.33 -21.26
CA GLU A 101 -5.94 14.18 -22.54
C GLU A 101 -5.42 15.52 -23.07
N THR A 102 -4.18 15.51 -23.56
CA THR A 102 -3.57 16.68 -24.21
C THR A 102 -3.80 16.57 -25.69
N SER A 103 -4.63 17.46 -26.26
CA SER A 103 -4.96 17.37 -27.69
C SER A 103 -3.74 17.60 -28.60
N PRO A 104 -3.73 17.03 -29.81
CA PRO A 104 -2.67 17.29 -30.79
C PRO A 104 -2.52 18.78 -31.13
N GLU A 105 -3.61 19.55 -31.07
CA GLU A 105 -3.62 21.00 -31.24
C GLU A 105 -2.89 21.70 -30.09
N VAL A 106 -3.16 21.30 -28.85
CA VAL A 106 -2.45 21.80 -27.66
C VAL A 106 -0.96 21.51 -27.75
N ALA A 107 -0.57 20.28 -28.10
CA ALA A 107 0.84 19.91 -28.24
C ALA A 107 1.58 20.76 -29.29
N ARG A 108 0.96 21.00 -30.46
CA ARG A 108 1.52 21.88 -31.50
C ARG A 108 1.64 23.33 -31.04
N ARG A 109 0.62 23.85 -30.35
CA ARG A 109 0.64 25.20 -29.79
C ARG A 109 1.72 25.34 -28.71
N ALA A 110 1.93 24.30 -27.92
CA ALA A 110 2.96 24.29 -26.89
C ALA A 110 4.37 24.44 -27.47
N LEU A 111 4.71 23.64 -28.49
CA LEU A 111 5.98 23.76 -29.21
C LEU A 111 6.14 25.13 -29.89
N THR A 112 5.07 25.67 -30.47
CA THR A 112 5.10 26.99 -31.09
C THR A 112 5.39 28.09 -30.07
N ARG A 113 4.76 28.01 -28.89
CA ARG A 113 4.92 29.01 -27.83
C ARG A 113 6.29 28.91 -27.16
N GLU A 114 6.82 27.70 -27.01
CA GLU A 114 8.21 27.48 -26.58
C GLU A 114 9.18 28.10 -27.57
N ALA A 115 9.03 27.86 -28.88
CA ALA A 115 9.91 28.46 -29.89
C ALA A 115 9.93 30.00 -29.86
N LEU A 116 8.87 30.63 -29.33
CA LEU A 116 8.77 32.07 -29.12
C LEU A 116 9.24 32.53 -27.72
N ALA A 117 9.60 31.59 -26.85
CA ALA A 117 9.99 31.80 -25.45
C ALA A 117 8.95 32.61 -24.65
N LEU A 118 7.66 32.34 -24.89
CA LEU A 118 6.55 33.03 -24.23
C LEU A 118 6.00 32.22 -23.05
N LYS A 119 5.71 32.89 -21.93
CA LYS A 119 5.26 32.26 -20.68
C LYS A 119 4.07 31.29 -20.88
N PRO A 120 4.01 30.13 -20.21
CA PRO A 120 4.96 29.68 -19.17
C PRO A 120 6.33 29.23 -19.69
N ALA A 121 6.53 29.09 -21.01
CA ALA A 121 7.87 28.87 -21.56
C ALA A 121 8.79 30.09 -21.39
N LYS A 122 10.09 29.87 -21.45
CA LYS A 122 11.12 30.91 -21.26
C LYS A 122 12.35 30.66 -22.11
N ARG A 123 13.22 31.66 -22.14
CA ARG A 123 14.55 31.54 -22.75
C ARG A 123 15.55 31.07 -21.70
N ALA A 124 16.24 29.97 -21.99
CA ALA A 124 17.31 29.42 -21.18
C ALA A 124 18.62 29.55 -21.96
N GLY A 125 19.32 30.68 -21.77
CA GLY A 125 20.53 30.98 -22.53
C GLY A 125 20.28 31.15 -24.03
N ASP A 126 20.84 30.25 -24.83
CA ASP A 126 20.78 30.28 -26.30
C ASP A 126 19.57 29.54 -26.88
N HIS A 127 18.83 28.78 -26.07
CA HIS A 127 17.65 28.03 -26.48
C HIS A 127 16.40 28.46 -25.70
N SER A 128 15.25 27.95 -26.14
CA SER A 128 13.97 28.08 -25.46
C SER A 128 13.60 26.76 -24.80
N GLU A 129 12.92 26.84 -23.65
CA GLU A 129 12.44 25.68 -22.91
C GLU A 129 11.04 25.95 -22.32
N GLY A 130 10.34 24.88 -21.94
CA GLY A 130 9.06 24.94 -21.24
C GLY A 130 7.84 24.55 -22.08
N ALA A 131 8.02 23.87 -23.23
CA ALA A 131 6.91 23.31 -24.00
C ALA A 131 6.00 22.42 -23.13
N ARG A 132 6.59 21.68 -22.18
CA ARG A 132 5.83 20.91 -21.19
C ARG A 132 4.86 21.80 -20.40
N ASP A 133 5.36 22.84 -19.75
CA ASP A 133 4.58 23.74 -18.91
C ASP A 133 3.48 24.44 -19.74
N VAL A 134 3.77 24.74 -21.02
CA VAL A 134 2.76 25.27 -21.94
C VAL A 134 1.70 24.22 -22.29
N ALA A 135 2.07 22.96 -22.51
CA ALA A 135 1.11 21.89 -22.77
C ALA A 135 0.18 21.69 -21.57
N ILE A 136 0.71 21.67 -20.35
CA ILE A 136 -0.04 21.63 -19.10
C ILE A 136 -1.04 22.80 -19.03
N TRP A 137 -0.56 24.02 -19.24
CA TRP A 137 -1.38 25.23 -19.24
C TRP A 137 -2.54 25.14 -20.23
N PHE A 138 -2.24 24.81 -21.48
CA PHE A 138 -3.26 24.76 -22.52
C PHE A 138 -4.22 23.58 -22.37
N SER A 139 -3.81 22.44 -21.81
CA SER A 139 -4.72 21.34 -21.47
C SER A 139 -5.75 21.75 -20.41
N ILE A 140 -5.34 22.53 -19.40
CA ILE A 140 -6.26 23.08 -18.39
C ILE A 140 -7.28 24.03 -19.04
N LEU A 141 -6.82 24.92 -19.93
CA LEU A 141 -7.71 25.88 -20.59
C LEU A 141 -8.65 25.20 -21.59
N GLU A 142 -8.18 24.20 -22.33
CA GLU A 142 -9.02 23.37 -23.20
C GLU A 142 -10.10 22.65 -22.38
N PHE A 143 -9.74 22.07 -21.24
CA PHE A 143 -10.68 21.46 -20.31
C PHE A 143 -11.74 22.46 -19.81
N LEU A 144 -11.34 23.65 -19.36
CA LEU A 144 -12.27 24.69 -18.87
C LEU A 144 -13.25 25.17 -19.96
N LYS A 145 -12.80 25.23 -21.21
CA LYS A 145 -13.64 25.58 -22.38
C LYS A 145 -14.63 24.47 -22.71
N ALA A 146 -14.20 23.21 -22.66
CA ALA A 146 -15.07 22.06 -22.90
C ALA A 146 -16.11 21.85 -21.77
N ASN A 147 -15.81 22.32 -20.56
CA ASN A 147 -16.65 22.10 -19.38
C ASN A 147 -17.05 23.43 -18.72
N PRO A 148 -17.98 24.23 -19.30
CA PRO A 148 -18.23 25.61 -18.88
C PRO A 148 -18.73 25.79 -17.42
N GLY A 149 -19.28 24.74 -16.80
CA GLY A 149 -19.74 24.77 -15.41
C GLY A 149 -18.67 24.43 -14.37
N GLU A 150 -17.51 23.93 -14.80
CA GLU A 150 -16.46 23.45 -13.90
C GLU A 150 -15.59 24.60 -13.38
N LYS A 151 -15.11 24.46 -12.14
CA LYS A 151 -14.02 25.27 -11.58
C LYS A 151 -12.80 24.39 -11.40
N VAL A 152 -11.63 24.94 -11.72
CA VAL A 152 -10.34 24.27 -11.62
C VAL A 152 -9.51 24.93 -10.52
N CYS A 153 -8.99 24.11 -9.62
CA CYS A 153 -7.90 24.45 -8.71
C CYS A 153 -6.61 23.86 -9.29
N PHE A 154 -5.77 24.72 -9.86
CA PHE A 154 -4.49 24.33 -10.45
C PHE A 154 -3.40 24.36 -9.38
N VAL A 155 -2.80 23.21 -9.10
CA VAL A 155 -1.80 23.02 -8.05
C VAL A 155 -0.41 23.07 -8.65
N THR A 156 0.35 24.13 -8.35
CA THR A 156 1.75 24.29 -8.78
C THR A 156 2.50 25.23 -7.86
N ASN A 157 3.73 24.85 -7.49
CA ASN A 157 4.67 25.71 -6.78
C ASN A 157 5.55 26.53 -7.74
N ASN A 158 5.41 26.36 -9.06
CA ASN A 158 6.20 27.07 -10.06
C ASN A 158 5.63 28.49 -10.33
N THR A 159 5.82 29.36 -9.34
CA THR A 159 5.43 30.79 -9.42
C THR A 159 6.17 31.54 -10.52
N ASN A 160 7.39 31.11 -10.85
CA ASN A 160 8.20 31.77 -11.88
C ASN A 160 7.54 31.65 -13.25
N ASP A 161 7.05 30.46 -13.61
CA ASP A 161 6.52 30.21 -14.96
C ASP A 161 5.01 30.45 -15.05
N PHE A 162 4.24 30.14 -14.01
CA PHE A 162 2.78 30.31 -14.01
C PHE A 162 2.28 31.57 -13.30
N GLY A 163 3.13 32.29 -12.58
CA GLY A 163 2.72 33.41 -11.72
C GLY A 163 2.13 32.95 -10.38
N ASP A 164 1.67 33.90 -9.58
CA ASP A 164 1.06 33.63 -8.27
C ASP A 164 -0.45 33.35 -8.32
N GLY A 165 -1.06 33.45 -9.51
CA GLY A 165 -2.49 33.28 -9.74
C GLY A 165 -3.34 34.54 -9.49
N SER A 166 -2.75 35.61 -8.94
CA SER A 166 -3.45 36.90 -8.76
C SER A 166 -3.52 37.69 -10.08
N ALA A 167 -2.46 37.62 -10.87
CA ALA A 167 -2.40 38.14 -12.23
C ALA A 167 -1.47 37.26 -13.07
N TYR A 168 -1.91 36.89 -14.27
CA TYR A 168 -1.10 36.10 -15.19
C TYR A 168 -0.25 37.03 -16.09
N PRO A 169 1.02 36.71 -16.37
CA PRO A 169 1.86 37.50 -17.26
C PRO A 169 1.41 37.34 -18.72
N TYR A 170 1.76 38.28 -19.60
CA TYR A 170 1.57 38.10 -21.04
C TYR A 170 2.37 36.88 -21.57
N PRO A 171 1.79 36.02 -22.43
CA PRO A 171 0.42 36.06 -23.00
C PRO A 171 -0.65 35.30 -22.19
N MET A 172 -0.31 34.76 -21.02
CA MET A 172 -1.23 33.95 -20.21
C MET A 172 -2.46 34.72 -19.75
N ASN A 173 -2.37 36.04 -19.56
CA ASN A 173 -3.52 36.90 -19.28
C ASN A 173 -4.57 36.86 -20.40
N GLU A 174 -4.16 36.83 -21.66
CA GLU A 174 -5.07 36.72 -22.80
C GLU A 174 -5.65 35.32 -22.91
N ASP A 175 -4.86 34.29 -22.57
CA ASP A 175 -5.32 32.91 -22.62
C ASP A 175 -6.48 32.62 -21.64
N VAL A 176 -6.49 33.30 -20.49
CA VAL A 176 -7.52 33.16 -19.44
C VAL A 176 -8.70 34.11 -19.59
N GLU A 177 -8.75 34.93 -20.64
CA GLU A 177 -9.82 35.91 -20.83
C GLU A 177 -11.20 35.23 -20.78
N GLY A 178 -12.03 35.62 -19.82
CA GLY A 178 -13.36 35.05 -19.57
C GLY A 178 -13.37 33.74 -18.75
N LEU A 179 -12.22 33.27 -18.28
CA LEU A 179 -12.04 32.08 -17.44
C LEU A 179 -11.47 32.39 -16.05
N GLU A 180 -11.20 33.65 -15.74
CA GLU A 180 -10.46 34.09 -14.54
C GLU A 180 -11.14 33.64 -13.25
N ASN A 181 -12.46 33.75 -13.18
CA ASN A 181 -13.25 33.36 -12.00
C ASN A 181 -13.39 31.83 -11.81
N ARG A 182 -12.81 31.04 -12.71
CA ARG A 182 -12.93 29.58 -12.74
C ARG A 182 -11.60 28.87 -12.57
N LEU A 183 -10.49 29.60 -12.54
CA LEU A 183 -9.14 29.06 -12.37
C LEU A 183 -8.51 29.65 -11.12
N THR A 184 -8.49 28.86 -10.04
CA THR A 184 -7.80 29.21 -8.79
C THR A 184 -6.47 28.49 -8.75
N ARG A 185 -5.41 29.13 -8.26
CA ARG A 185 -4.12 28.48 -8.04
C ARG A 185 -3.97 28.06 -6.58
N LEU A 186 -3.40 26.88 -6.36
CA LEU A 186 -2.90 26.42 -5.07
C LEU A 186 -1.40 26.14 -5.21
N THR A 187 -0.60 26.44 -4.20
CA THR A 187 0.86 26.33 -4.29
C THR A 187 1.36 24.90 -4.15
N ASP A 188 0.74 24.10 -3.27
CA ASP A 188 1.19 22.76 -2.97
C ASP A 188 0.05 21.85 -2.48
N PHE A 189 0.44 20.64 -2.09
CA PHE A 189 -0.47 19.65 -1.57
C PHE A 189 -1.09 20.03 -0.20
N ASN A 190 -0.37 20.76 0.65
CA ASN A 190 -0.90 21.18 1.93
C ASN A 190 -2.01 22.22 1.74
N GLU A 191 -1.86 23.14 0.79
CA GLU A 191 -2.94 24.06 0.41
C GLU A 191 -4.15 23.31 -0.16
N VAL A 192 -3.95 22.20 -0.90
CA VAL A 192 -5.07 21.33 -1.31
C VAL A 192 -5.77 20.76 -0.08
N VAL A 193 -5.02 20.21 0.88
CA VAL A 193 -5.59 19.69 2.13
C VAL A 193 -6.35 20.80 2.88
N SER A 194 -5.78 21.99 3.03
CA SER A 194 -6.44 23.10 3.73
C SER A 194 -7.66 23.65 2.98
N ALA A 195 -7.64 23.66 1.65
CA ALA A 195 -8.74 24.19 0.84
C ALA A 195 -9.94 23.25 0.76
N PHE A 196 -9.70 21.94 0.82
CA PHE A 196 -10.73 20.92 0.60
C PHE A 196 -11.03 20.06 1.83
N THR A 197 -10.34 20.30 2.94
CA THR A 197 -10.60 19.59 4.19
C THR A 197 -10.74 20.55 5.36
N LYS A 198 -11.51 20.14 6.35
CA LYS A 198 -11.54 20.75 7.68
C LYS A 198 -10.79 19.84 8.64
N THR A 199 -9.75 20.36 9.29
CA THR A 199 -8.98 19.57 10.26
C THR A 199 -9.86 19.18 11.45
N VAL A 200 -9.81 17.90 11.82
CA VAL A 200 -10.45 17.32 12.99
C VAL A 200 -9.32 16.80 13.89
N SER A 201 -9.12 17.42 15.05
CA SER A 201 -8.02 17.11 15.96
C SER A 201 -8.44 17.17 17.42
N GLY A 202 -7.59 16.65 18.30
CA GLY A 202 -7.81 16.66 19.75
C GLY A 202 -8.30 15.32 20.30
N ALA A 203 -8.65 15.31 21.58
CA ALA A 203 -8.97 14.09 22.32
C ALA A 203 -10.12 13.27 21.71
N ASP A 204 -11.12 13.95 21.12
CA ASP A 204 -12.24 13.29 20.45
C ASP A 204 -11.79 12.54 19.19
N ALA A 205 -10.88 13.15 18.40
CA ALA A 205 -10.31 12.51 17.22
C ALA A 205 -9.47 11.28 17.60
N GLU A 206 -8.67 11.40 18.67
CA GLU A 206 -7.87 10.29 19.21
C GLU A 206 -8.76 9.14 19.72
N ALA A 207 -9.85 9.44 20.43
CA ALA A 207 -10.79 8.44 20.92
C ALA A 207 -11.50 7.70 19.77
N VAL A 208 -11.97 8.42 18.75
CA VAL A 208 -12.60 7.81 17.57
C VAL A 208 -11.59 6.96 16.79
N ALA A 209 -10.37 7.45 16.62
CA ALA A 209 -9.30 6.71 15.97
C ALA A 209 -8.96 5.40 16.70
N ASP A 210 -8.80 5.44 18.02
CA ASP A 210 -8.53 4.25 18.84
C ASP A 210 -9.69 3.23 18.75
N GLU A 211 -10.95 3.68 18.83
CA GLU A 211 -12.11 2.80 18.70
C GLU A 211 -12.16 2.10 17.33
N LEU A 212 -11.99 2.86 16.24
CA LEU A 212 -12.03 2.33 14.88
C LEU A 212 -10.89 1.35 14.62
N LEU A 213 -9.68 1.67 15.06
CA LEU A 213 -8.50 0.81 14.88
C LEU A 213 -8.57 -0.48 15.71
N ARG A 214 -9.32 -0.49 16.83
CA ARG A 214 -9.59 -1.70 17.62
C ARG A 214 -10.67 -2.60 17.00
N SER A 215 -11.40 -2.12 16.01
CA SER A 215 -12.44 -2.92 15.35
C SER A 215 -11.89 -4.22 14.77
N SER A 216 -12.70 -5.28 14.79
CA SER A 216 -12.29 -6.60 14.27
C SER A 216 -11.97 -6.54 12.77
N ALA A 217 -12.69 -5.72 12.00
CA ALA A 217 -12.47 -5.55 10.57
C ALA A 217 -11.07 -4.95 10.29
N VAL A 218 -10.69 -3.90 11.01
CA VAL A 218 -9.35 -3.30 10.89
C VAL A 218 -8.27 -4.31 11.27
N ARG A 219 -8.42 -4.99 12.42
CA ARG A 219 -7.43 -5.98 12.88
C ARG A 219 -7.26 -7.14 11.91
N ALA A 220 -8.35 -7.64 11.32
CA ALA A 220 -8.29 -8.65 10.27
C ALA A 220 -7.56 -8.15 9.01
N ARG A 221 -7.79 -6.89 8.61
CA ARG A 221 -7.07 -6.30 7.46
C ARG A 221 -5.58 -6.13 7.74
N VAL A 222 -5.21 -5.66 8.94
CA VAL A 222 -3.82 -5.52 9.35
C VAL A 222 -3.12 -6.88 9.35
N ALA A 223 -3.77 -7.91 9.91
CA ALA A 223 -3.27 -9.28 9.88
C ALA A 223 -3.03 -9.80 8.45
N GLN A 224 -3.98 -9.59 7.54
CA GLN A 224 -3.83 -9.98 6.14
C GLN A 224 -2.68 -9.22 5.46
N THR A 225 -2.59 -7.92 5.70
CA THR A 225 -1.54 -7.07 5.11
C THR A 225 -0.15 -7.44 5.66
N ALA A 226 -0.06 -7.88 6.92
CA ALA A 226 1.17 -8.39 7.49
C ALA A 226 1.70 -9.62 6.73
N VAL A 227 0.83 -10.52 6.23
CA VAL A 227 1.26 -11.65 5.39
C VAL A 227 1.84 -11.19 4.07
N GLU A 228 1.22 -10.17 3.47
CA GLU A 228 1.60 -9.64 2.15
C GLU A 228 2.91 -8.86 2.18
N ILE A 229 3.14 -8.09 3.25
CA ILE A 229 4.26 -7.13 3.33
C ILE A 229 5.41 -7.66 4.19
N LEU A 230 5.15 -8.42 5.26
CA LEU A 230 6.20 -8.88 6.17
C LEU A 230 6.78 -10.21 5.72
N ALA A 231 7.47 -10.17 4.58
CA ALA A 231 8.29 -11.25 4.06
C ALA A 231 9.70 -10.72 3.77
N SER A 232 10.72 -11.33 4.36
CA SER A 232 12.11 -10.91 4.16
C SER A 232 13.04 -12.12 3.96
N PRO A 233 13.89 -12.11 2.92
CA PRO A 233 14.95 -13.11 2.76
C PRO A 233 15.92 -13.14 3.92
N THR A 234 16.20 -12.00 4.56
CA THR A 234 17.09 -11.95 5.74
C THR A 234 16.36 -12.29 7.04
N GLY A 235 15.03 -12.32 7.01
CA GLY A 235 14.19 -12.48 8.17
C GLY A 235 14.17 -11.29 9.13
N PHE A 236 13.40 -11.46 10.18
CA PHE A 236 13.13 -10.53 11.26
C PHE A 236 13.32 -11.23 12.60
N ALA A 237 13.49 -10.46 13.68
CA ALA A 237 13.48 -10.99 15.03
C ALA A 237 12.05 -10.98 15.61
N GLY A 238 11.71 -11.98 16.41
CA GLY A 238 10.45 -12.07 17.14
C GLY A 238 10.58 -12.90 18.41
N LEU A 239 9.53 -12.97 19.22
CA LEU A 239 9.48 -13.84 20.40
C LEU A 239 8.70 -15.11 20.08
N ASN A 240 9.26 -16.27 20.43
CA ASN A 240 8.52 -17.52 20.30
C ASN A 240 7.52 -17.76 21.45
N ALA A 241 6.89 -18.94 21.46
CA ALA A 241 5.96 -19.34 22.51
C ALA A 241 6.58 -19.31 23.92
N ASP A 242 7.88 -19.63 24.04
CA ASP A 242 8.64 -19.69 25.30
C ASP A 242 9.34 -18.36 25.66
N ASP A 243 8.94 -17.26 25.02
CA ASP A 243 9.50 -15.90 25.23
C ASP A 243 11.01 -15.80 24.94
N THR A 244 11.54 -16.68 24.09
CA THR A 244 12.91 -16.58 23.56
C THR A 244 12.91 -15.90 22.19
N VAL A 245 13.96 -15.13 21.92
CA VAL A 245 14.11 -14.45 20.64
C VAL A 245 14.44 -15.47 19.55
N VAL A 246 13.66 -15.44 18.47
CA VAL A 246 13.82 -16.30 17.29
C VAL A 246 13.83 -15.45 16.03
N GLN A 247 14.45 -15.99 14.98
CA GLN A 247 14.38 -15.41 13.63
C GLN A 247 13.21 -16.03 12.87
N TRP A 248 12.53 -15.25 12.05
CA TRP A 248 11.44 -15.67 11.18
C TRP A 248 11.47 -14.89 9.86
N ARG A 249 10.98 -15.45 8.76
CA ARG A 249 11.08 -14.84 7.41
C ARG A 249 9.76 -14.42 6.81
N GLY A 250 8.66 -15.03 7.25
CA GLY A 250 7.32 -14.66 6.83
C GLY A 250 6.24 -15.36 7.64
N TRP A 251 5.02 -14.90 7.48
CA TRP A 251 3.84 -15.51 8.08
C TRP A 251 3.34 -16.68 7.24
N TRP A 252 3.04 -17.81 7.88
CA TRP A 252 2.42 -18.96 7.22
C TRP A 252 0.93 -18.73 6.95
N ILE A 253 0.26 -18.05 7.90
CA ILE A 253 -1.14 -17.62 7.86
C ILE A 253 -1.24 -16.24 8.49
N ALA A 254 -2.36 -15.54 8.22
CA ALA A 254 -2.64 -14.26 8.87
C ALA A 254 -2.52 -14.38 10.39
N PRO A 255 -1.62 -13.61 11.04
CA PRO A 255 -1.47 -13.65 12.49
C PRO A 255 -2.69 -13.01 13.18
N GLU A 256 -2.85 -13.27 14.47
CA GLU A 256 -3.72 -12.43 15.29
C GLU A 256 -3.09 -11.04 15.44
N ALA A 257 -3.86 -9.99 15.19
CA ALA A 257 -3.43 -8.60 15.36
C ALA A 257 -4.19 -7.95 16.52
N GLU A 258 -3.46 -7.28 17.41
CA GLU A 258 -4.01 -6.47 18.49
C GLU A 258 -3.38 -5.08 18.52
N LEU A 259 -4.18 -4.06 18.77
CA LEU A 259 -3.71 -2.68 18.84
C LEU A 259 -3.12 -2.37 20.22
N LEU A 260 -1.84 -2.02 20.26
CA LEU A 260 -1.15 -1.59 21.48
C LEU A 260 -1.41 -0.11 21.73
N THR A 261 -0.97 0.75 20.81
CA THR A 261 -1.02 2.22 20.97
C THR A 261 -1.36 2.90 19.65
N VAL A 262 -2.00 4.07 19.78
CA VAL A 262 -2.27 5.00 18.68
C VAL A 262 -1.67 6.35 19.05
N THR A 263 -0.89 6.94 18.15
CA THR A 263 -0.31 8.28 18.30
C THR A 263 -0.47 9.09 17.02
N ASP A 264 -0.20 10.40 17.10
CA ASP A 264 -0.14 11.31 15.95
C ASP A 264 -1.42 11.29 15.10
N VAL A 265 -2.58 11.27 15.77
CA VAL A 265 -3.88 11.24 15.11
C VAL A 265 -4.17 12.60 14.49
N THR A 266 -4.37 12.60 13.18
CA THR A 266 -4.82 13.78 12.42
C THR A 266 -6.03 13.40 11.60
N GLY A 267 -7.15 14.09 11.85
CA GLY A 267 -8.39 13.93 11.11
C GLY A 267 -8.57 15.04 10.08
N HIS A 268 -9.20 14.70 8.96
CA HIS A 268 -9.55 15.61 7.88
C HIS A 268 -10.98 15.29 7.45
N GLU A 269 -11.91 16.21 7.71
CA GLU A 269 -13.28 16.17 7.22
C GLU A 269 -13.32 16.68 5.78
N ILE A 270 -13.75 15.82 4.85
CA ILE A 270 -13.97 16.13 3.44
C ILE A 270 -15.47 15.99 3.19
N GLU A 271 -16.17 17.12 3.07
CA GLU A 271 -17.62 17.16 2.75
C GLU A 271 -18.48 16.25 3.66
N GLY A 272 -18.13 16.18 4.95
CA GLY A 272 -18.83 15.39 5.97
C GLY A 272 -18.27 13.98 6.22
N ASP A 273 -17.41 13.46 5.35
CA ASP A 273 -16.67 12.22 5.60
C ASP A 273 -15.35 12.56 6.31
N VAL A 274 -15.14 12.00 7.51
CA VAL A 274 -13.90 12.22 8.28
C VAL A 274 -12.91 11.11 8.00
N TRP A 275 -11.71 11.48 7.58
CA TRP A 275 -10.59 10.59 7.35
C TRP A 275 -9.51 10.83 8.40
N TYR A 276 -9.01 9.77 8.99
CA TYR A 276 -7.94 9.83 9.99
C TYR A 276 -6.65 9.26 9.42
N THR A 277 -5.54 9.93 9.71
CA THR A 277 -4.22 9.29 9.71
C THR A 277 -3.72 9.17 11.13
N ALA A 278 -3.10 8.03 11.44
CA ALA A 278 -2.53 7.78 12.76
C ALA A 278 -1.30 6.87 12.65
N ASN A 279 -0.40 6.99 13.62
CA ASN A 279 0.63 5.99 13.86
C ASN A 279 0.06 4.93 14.81
N ALA A 280 0.02 3.68 14.34
CA ALA A 280 -0.53 2.56 15.10
C ALA A 280 0.57 1.53 15.36
N ARG A 281 0.70 1.12 16.62
CA ARG A 281 1.57 0.01 17.02
C ARG A 281 0.73 -1.23 17.26
N TRP A 282 1.01 -2.28 16.50
CA TRP A 282 0.31 -3.55 16.56
C TRP A 282 1.16 -4.60 17.26
N LEU A 283 0.52 -5.49 18.01
CA LEU A 283 1.07 -6.77 18.42
C LEU A 283 0.55 -7.83 17.46
N LEU A 284 1.46 -8.52 16.79
CA LEU A 284 1.16 -9.65 15.91
C LEU A 284 1.58 -10.95 16.57
N TYR A 285 0.73 -11.99 16.51
CA TYR A 285 1.08 -13.33 16.99
C TYR A 285 0.45 -14.42 16.10
N GLY A 286 1.27 -15.31 15.56
CA GLY A 286 0.80 -16.34 14.65
C GLY A 286 1.87 -17.35 14.28
N LEU A 287 1.54 -18.26 13.35
CA LEU A 287 2.50 -19.21 12.79
C LEU A 287 3.37 -18.49 11.75
N ALA A 288 4.67 -18.46 12.00
CA ALA A 288 5.68 -17.96 11.08
C ALA A 288 6.63 -19.09 10.67
N PHE A 289 7.29 -18.95 9.54
CA PHE A 289 8.31 -19.89 9.08
C PHE A 289 9.69 -19.25 9.05
N ASP A 290 10.71 -20.08 9.22
CA ASP A 290 12.12 -19.77 9.00
C ASP A 290 12.61 -20.73 7.90
N GLU A 291 13.28 -20.25 6.86
CA GLU A 291 13.67 -21.11 5.71
C GLU A 291 14.56 -22.28 6.14
N ASP A 292 15.37 -22.10 7.20
CA ASP A 292 16.27 -23.13 7.71
C ASP A 292 15.56 -24.15 8.61
N ALA A 293 14.36 -23.81 9.10
CA ALA A 293 13.54 -24.70 9.93
C ALA A 293 12.40 -25.29 9.10
N ALA A 294 12.38 -26.61 8.98
CA ALA A 294 11.27 -27.31 8.31
C ALA A 294 9.91 -27.10 9.00
N ASP A 295 9.91 -26.69 10.27
CA ASP A 295 8.70 -26.62 11.10
C ASP A 295 8.30 -25.16 11.37
N PRO A 296 7.05 -24.76 11.04
CA PRO A 296 6.53 -23.44 11.40
C PRO A 296 6.44 -23.30 12.92
N ARG A 297 6.66 -22.08 13.41
CA ARG A 297 6.69 -21.78 14.85
C ARG A 297 5.81 -20.58 15.17
N TYR A 298 5.20 -20.62 16.34
CA TYR A 298 4.49 -19.45 16.84
C TYR A 298 5.46 -18.35 17.20
N THR A 299 5.28 -17.19 16.57
CA THR A 299 6.13 -16.02 16.72
C THR A 299 5.28 -14.79 17.00
N ALA A 300 5.78 -13.92 17.88
CA ALA A 300 5.22 -12.62 18.20
C ALA A 300 6.16 -11.50 17.75
N CYS A 301 5.62 -10.43 17.19
CA CYS A 301 6.37 -9.19 16.93
C CYS A 301 5.48 -7.97 17.20
N THR A 302 6.11 -6.82 17.44
CA THR A 302 5.42 -5.54 17.35
C THR A 302 5.68 -4.91 16.00
N TRP A 303 4.64 -4.32 15.40
CA TRP A 303 4.71 -3.73 14.08
C TRP A 303 4.14 -2.32 14.11
N GLU A 304 4.95 -1.33 13.76
CA GLU A 304 4.52 0.06 13.68
C GLU A 304 4.14 0.41 12.25
N THR A 305 2.97 1.02 12.10
CA THR A 305 2.42 1.39 10.80
C THR A 305 1.80 2.76 10.87
N LYS A 306 2.00 3.56 9.82
CA LYS A 306 1.11 4.70 9.57
C LYS A 306 -0.13 4.21 8.82
N VAL A 307 -1.30 4.49 9.35
CA VAL A 307 -2.60 4.03 8.80
C VAL A 307 -3.45 5.21 8.36
N LEU A 308 -4.15 5.07 7.24
CA LEU A 308 -5.20 5.96 6.76
C LEU A 308 -6.54 5.20 6.77
N PHE A 309 -7.56 5.76 7.41
CA PHE A 309 -8.86 5.11 7.54
C PHE A 309 -10.00 6.12 7.64
N SER A 310 -11.21 5.70 7.29
CA SER A 310 -12.42 6.53 7.36
C SER A 310 -13.16 6.32 8.68
N ALA A 311 -13.81 7.37 9.17
CA ALA A 311 -14.76 7.31 10.28
C ALA A 311 -16.05 6.55 9.93
N ARG A 312 -16.29 6.35 8.64
CA ARG A 312 -17.50 5.70 8.14
C ARG A 312 -17.48 4.22 8.50
N ALA A 313 -18.35 3.85 9.44
CA ALA A 313 -18.43 2.49 9.96
C ALA A 313 -18.72 1.47 8.83
N GLY A 314 -17.82 0.49 8.68
CA GLY A 314 -18.15 -0.81 8.12
C GLY A 314 -17.71 -1.13 6.69
N ASP A 315 -17.34 -0.15 5.86
CA ASP A 315 -17.18 -0.44 4.42
C ASP A 315 -15.75 -0.32 3.87
N GLU A 316 -14.83 0.37 4.56
CA GLU A 316 -13.52 0.66 3.98
C GLU A 316 -12.36 0.16 4.84
N ALA A 317 -11.56 -0.72 4.23
CA ALA A 317 -10.40 -1.28 4.87
C ALA A 317 -9.34 -0.18 5.08
N PRO A 318 -8.66 -0.14 6.23
CA PRO A 318 -7.58 0.82 6.46
C PRO A 318 -6.46 0.59 5.43
N THR A 319 -5.89 1.68 4.94
CA THR A 319 -4.72 1.68 4.08
C THR A 319 -3.47 1.83 4.95
N ILE A 320 -2.53 0.89 4.83
CA ILE A 320 -1.24 0.96 5.52
C ILE A 320 -0.28 1.75 4.63
N LEU A 321 0.11 2.94 5.08
CA LEU A 321 0.86 3.93 4.30
C LEU A 321 2.38 3.74 4.38
N THR A 322 2.90 3.42 5.55
CA THR A 322 4.34 3.30 5.79
C THR A 322 4.57 2.27 6.89
N PRO A 323 4.86 1.02 6.52
CA PRO A 323 5.21 -0.01 7.49
C PRO A 323 6.68 0.13 7.89
N GLN A 324 6.97 0.06 9.19
CA GLN A 324 8.33 -0.13 9.69
C GLN A 324 8.67 -1.63 9.75
N ASP A 325 9.96 -1.94 9.87
CA ASP A 325 10.40 -3.30 10.14
C ASP A 325 9.88 -3.78 11.51
N PRO A 326 9.35 -5.02 11.60
CA PRO A 326 8.82 -5.56 12.83
C PRO A 326 9.93 -5.69 13.89
N GLN A 327 9.59 -5.35 15.12
CA GLN A 327 10.48 -5.38 16.28
C GLN A 327 10.09 -6.49 17.24
N VAL A 328 11.05 -6.97 18.02
CA VAL A 328 10.78 -7.88 19.16
C VAL A 328 9.89 -7.14 20.16
N PRO A 329 8.78 -7.75 20.66
CA PRO A 329 7.97 -7.13 21.69
C PRO A 329 8.81 -6.77 22.91
N ASP A 330 8.60 -5.56 23.44
CA ASP A 330 9.34 -5.07 24.60
C ASP A 330 8.92 -5.84 25.86
N MET A 331 9.81 -6.72 26.33
CA MET A 331 9.56 -7.55 27.52
C MET A 331 9.49 -6.73 28.82
N SER A 332 9.93 -5.47 28.80
CA SER A 332 9.80 -4.54 29.93
C SER A 332 8.45 -3.81 29.96
N ASP A 333 7.73 -3.78 28.84
CA ASP A 333 6.38 -3.21 28.75
C ASP A 333 5.34 -4.21 29.27
N SER A 334 4.87 -3.97 30.50
CA SER A 334 3.91 -4.85 31.16
C SER A 334 2.54 -4.91 30.45
N ALA A 335 2.12 -3.84 29.78
CA ALA A 335 0.87 -3.81 29.02
C ALA A 335 0.99 -4.66 27.75
N CYS A 336 2.10 -4.52 27.01
CA CYS A 336 2.40 -5.35 25.84
C CYS A 336 2.45 -6.84 26.21
N MET A 337 3.15 -7.19 27.29
CA MET A 337 3.29 -8.59 27.72
C MET A 337 1.98 -9.19 28.24
N GLU A 338 1.13 -8.41 28.90
CA GLU A 338 -0.20 -8.87 29.31
C GLU A 338 -1.10 -9.13 28.11
N LEU A 339 -1.09 -8.23 27.12
CA LEU A 339 -1.82 -8.43 25.86
C LEU A 339 -1.31 -9.67 25.12
N LEU A 340 0.01 -9.87 25.04
CA LEU A 340 0.62 -11.06 24.43
C LEU A 340 0.17 -12.35 25.11
N LYS A 341 0.10 -12.40 26.44
CA LYS A 341 -0.45 -13.56 27.15
C LYS A 341 -1.90 -13.85 26.77
N GLN A 342 -2.71 -12.80 26.63
CA GLN A 342 -4.11 -12.93 26.20
C GLN A 342 -4.22 -13.43 24.77
N VAL A 343 -3.41 -12.91 23.84
CA VAL A 343 -3.38 -13.38 22.45
C VAL A 343 -2.91 -14.83 22.38
N LYS A 344 -1.79 -15.18 23.03
CA LYS A 344 -1.29 -16.57 23.15
C LYS A 344 -2.38 -17.53 23.62
N LYS A 345 -3.11 -17.16 24.67
CA LYS A 345 -4.23 -17.95 25.20
C LYS A 345 -5.35 -18.14 24.18
N ARG A 346 -5.80 -17.07 23.51
CA ARG A 346 -6.87 -17.16 22.49
C ARG A 346 -6.43 -18.02 21.30
N THR A 347 -5.23 -17.83 20.78
CA THR A 347 -4.69 -18.62 19.67
C THR A 347 -4.56 -20.09 20.05
N ALA A 348 -4.13 -20.41 21.28
CA ALA A 348 -4.10 -21.78 21.77
C ALA A 348 -5.52 -22.37 21.90
N ASP A 349 -6.49 -21.60 22.36
CA ASP A 349 -7.89 -22.05 22.45
C ASP A 349 -8.52 -22.29 21.08
N ILE A 350 -8.26 -21.43 20.09
CA ILE A 350 -8.68 -21.61 18.69
C ILE A 350 -8.04 -22.86 18.12
N SER A 351 -6.72 -23.00 18.24
CA SER A 351 -5.97 -24.15 17.70
C SER A 351 -6.43 -25.46 18.31
N ARG A 352 -6.70 -25.51 19.63
CA ARG A 352 -7.27 -26.69 20.30
C ARG A 352 -8.68 -27.02 19.80
N ARG A 353 -9.52 -26.02 19.50
CA ARG A 353 -10.85 -26.26 18.93
C ARG A 353 -10.72 -26.82 17.51
N THR A 354 -9.93 -26.17 16.65
CA THR A 354 -9.65 -26.63 15.29
C THR A 354 -9.08 -28.05 15.28
N LEU A 355 -8.12 -28.35 16.16
CA LEU A 355 -7.55 -29.69 16.30
C LEU A 355 -8.60 -30.71 16.74
N ARG A 356 -9.46 -30.37 17.70
CA ARG A 356 -10.55 -31.26 18.15
C ARG A 356 -11.54 -31.53 17.04
N ASP A 357 -11.91 -30.50 16.27
CA ASP A 357 -12.86 -30.61 15.17
C ASP A 357 -12.27 -31.43 14.02
N LEU A 358 -10.98 -31.24 13.72
CA LEU A 358 -10.22 -32.06 12.77
C LEU A 358 -10.10 -33.51 13.23
N LEU A 359 -9.81 -33.77 14.51
CA LEU A 359 -9.74 -35.14 15.07
C LEU A 359 -11.11 -35.83 15.07
N ALA A 360 -12.18 -35.09 15.36
CA ALA A 360 -13.54 -35.60 15.27
C ALA A 360 -13.92 -35.95 13.82
N ALA A 361 -13.54 -35.11 12.85
CA ALA A 361 -13.78 -35.35 11.43
C ALA A 361 -12.91 -36.48 10.85
N THR A 362 -11.65 -36.59 11.27
CA THR A 362 -10.71 -37.64 10.80
C THR A 362 -10.99 -39.01 11.40
N SER A 363 -11.67 -39.10 12.56
CA SER A 363 -12.21 -40.38 13.03
C SER A 363 -13.25 -41.01 12.07
N ILE A 364 -13.74 -40.22 11.12
CA ILE A 364 -14.67 -40.62 10.06
C ILE A 364 -13.93 -40.85 8.72
N ALA A 365 -12.73 -40.31 8.54
CA ALA A 365 -11.93 -40.40 7.31
C ALA A 365 -10.42 -40.58 7.62
N GLU A 366 -9.95 -41.83 7.53
CA GLU A 366 -8.79 -42.32 8.30
C GLU A 366 -7.37 -42.04 7.74
N SER A 367 -7.08 -41.14 6.77
CA SER A 367 -5.72 -41.20 6.14
C SER A 367 -5.06 -40.02 5.42
N VAL A 368 -5.23 -38.73 5.78
CA VAL A 368 -4.48 -37.66 5.02
C VAL A 368 -3.83 -36.54 5.84
N VAL A 369 -4.18 -36.30 7.10
CA VAL A 369 -3.55 -35.18 7.84
C VAL A 369 -2.17 -35.62 8.37
N SER A 370 -1.10 -34.97 7.90
CA SER A 370 0.27 -35.27 8.34
C SER A 370 0.45 -35.00 9.83
N LYS A 371 1.19 -35.87 10.53
CA LYS A 371 1.50 -35.69 11.96
C LYS A 371 2.21 -34.36 12.24
N GLU A 372 2.98 -33.88 11.29
CA GLU A 372 3.71 -32.60 11.34
C GLU A 372 2.75 -31.41 11.43
N PHE A 373 1.67 -31.40 10.64
CA PHE A 373 0.66 -30.36 10.70
C PHE A 373 -0.08 -30.34 12.05
N LEU A 374 -0.43 -31.52 12.57
CA LEU A 374 -1.07 -31.63 13.90
C LEU A 374 -0.14 -31.19 15.03
N ALA A 375 1.17 -31.44 14.90
CA ALA A 375 2.18 -31.00 15.85
C ALA A 375 2.36 -29.47 15.82
N ALA A 376 2.36 -28.85 14.63
CA ALA A 376 2.46 -27.40 14.47
C ALA A 376 1.28 -26.64 15.09
N LEU A 377 0.09 -27.25 15.13
CA LEU A 377 -1.11 -26.67 15.76
C LEU A 377 -1.17 -26.83 17.29
N ASP A 378 -0.28 -27.63 17.89
CA ASP A 378 -0.24 -27.84 19.33
C ASP A 378 0.58 -26.75 20.05
N VAL A 379 0.04 -25.53 20.02
CA VAL A 379 0.62 -24.30 20.62
C VAL A 379 1.03 -24.47 22.09
N ALA A 380 0.34 -25.35 22.82
CA ALA A 380 0.47 -25.51 24.26
C ALA A 380 1.27 -26.76 24.67
N GLY A 381 1.84 -27.50 23.72
CA GLY A 381 2.53 -28.77 24.00
C GLY A 381 1.63 -29.78 24.73
N THR A 382 0.31 -29.73 24.46
CA THR A 382 -0.71 -30.52 25.17
C THR A 382 -0.90 -31.91 24.58
N LEU A 383 -0.39 -32.17 23.37
CA LEU A 383 -0.32 -33.51 22.84
C LEU A 383 0.71 -34.30 23.65
N PRO A 384 0.31 -35.40 24.31
CA PRO A 384 1.28 -36.26 24.98
C PRO A 384 2.29 -36.71 23.92
N HIS A 385 3.60 -36.49 24.19
CA HIS A 385 4.68 -37.17 23.47
C HIS A 385 4.39 -38.67 23.54
N THR A 386 3.75 -39.18 22.49
CA THR A 386 3.31 -40.57 22.46
C THR A 386 4.52 -41.38 22.02
N PRO A 387 5.11 -42.21 22.89
CA PRO A 387 6.19 -43.07 22.47
C PRO A 387 5.60 -44.11 21.51
N HIS A 388 6.05 -44.08 20.26
CA HIS A 388 5.89 -45.14 19.26
C HIS A 388 4.56 -45.91 19.28
N LEU A 389 3.47 -45.28 18.84
CA LEU A 389 2.36 -46.05 18.29
C LEU A 389 2.78 -46.59 16.92
N LEU A 390 3.09 -47.89 16.89
CA LEU A 390 3.29 -48.70 15.69
C LEU A 390 1.97 -48.77 14.92
N PHE A 391 1.83 -47.91 13.91
CA PHE A 391 0.81 -48.10 12.89
C PHE A 391 1.26 -49.20 11.90
N PRO A 392 0.35 -50.05 11.40
CA PRO A 392 0.70 -51.01 10.36
C PRO A 392 1.17 -50.24 9.11
N LYS A 393 2.21 -50.78 8.43
CA LYS A 393 2.63 -50.29 7.11
C LYS A 393 1.42 -50.31 6.18
N ILE A 394 0.98 -49.14 5.73
CA ILE A 394 -0.04 -49.01 4.70
C ILE A 394 0.63 -49.35 3.37
N ASP A 395 0.07 -50.32 2.66
CA ASP A 395 0.47 -50.70 1.31
C ASP A 395 -0.07 -49.67 0.31
N HIS A 396 0.82 -48.95 -0.36
CA HIS A 396 0.51 -47.85 -1.29
C HIS A 396 -0.18 -48.32 -2.59
N SER A 397 -0.42 -49.62 -2.78
CA SER A 397 -1.02 -50.16 -4.01
C SER A 397 -2.55 -50.22 -4.01
N ALA A 398 -3.23 -49.94 -2.89
CA ALA A 398 -4.69 -50.08 -2.77
C ALA A 398 -5.51 -48.76 -2.78
N LEU A 399 -4.88 -47.60 -2.95
CA LEU A 399 -5.57 -46.29 -2.90
C LEU A 399 -5.89 -45.73 -4.30
N PHE A 400 -6.86 -46.33 -5.01
CA PHE A 400 -7.68 -45.62 -6.00
C PHE A 400 -9.08 -46.27 -6.02
N PRO A 401 -10.11 -45.59 -5.48
CA PRO A 401 -10.74 -44.45 -6.16
C PRO A 401 -11.06 -43.29 -5.20
N GLY A 402 -10.27 -42.21 -5.23
CA GLY A 402 -10.26 -41.18 -4.16
C GLY A 402 -10.58 -39.74 -4.55
N VAL A 403 -11.07 -39.44 -5.77
CA VAL A 403 -11.31 -38.04 -6.18
C VAL A 403 -12.69 -37.52 -5.75
N THR A 404 -13.69 -38.39 -5.62
CA THR A 404 -15.05 -38.01 -5.20
C THR A 404 -15.20 -37.83 -3.68
N ALA A 405 -14.45 -38.59 -2.87
CA ALA A 405 -14.49 -38.50 -1.41
C ALA A 405 -13.81 -37.23 -0.88
N LEU A 406 -12.73 -36.78 -1.53
CA LEU A 406 -12.01 -35.55 -1.16
C LEU A 406 -12.87 -34.30 -1.42
N ASN A 407 -13.58 -34.26 -2.55
CA ASN A 407 -14.50 -33.18 -2.87
C ASN A 407 -15.70 -33.11 -1.90
N SER A 408 -16.21 -34.23 -1.38
CA SER A 408 -17.27 -34.21 -0.37
C SER A 408 -16.79 -33.71 0.99
N VAL A 409 -15.55 -34.01 1.38
CA VAL A 409 -14.95 -33.53 2.64
C VAL A 409 -14.70 -32.03 2.58
N VAL A 410 -14.14 -31.51 1.48
CA VAL A 410 -13.94 -30.06 1.27
C VAL A 410 -15.28 -29.31 1.28
N LYS A 411 -16.31 -29.88 0.64
CA LYS A 411 -17.65 -29.28 0.57
C LYS A 411 -18.40 -29.33 1.91
N GLN A 412 -18.20 -30.37 2.73
CA GLN A 412 -18.75 -30.45 4.09
C GLN A 412 -18.02 -29.53 5.07
N MET A 413 -16.68 -29.44 5.00
CA MET A 413 -15.89 -28.53 5.84
C MET A 413 -16.21 -27.06 5.55
N GLY A 414 -16.44 -26.69 4.29
CA GLY A 414 -16.87 -25.33 3.93
C GLY A 414 -18.31 -24.96 4.37
N SER A 415 -19.12 -25.93 4.82
CA SER A 415 -20.51 -25.71 5.23
C SER A 415 -20.75 -25.69 6.75
N LEU A 416 -19.80 -26.18 7.54
CA LEU A 416 -19.95 -26.37 8.99
C LEU A 416 -19.28 -25.27 9.83
N VAL A 417 -18.47 -24.40 9.23
CA VAL A 417 -17.75 -23.35 9.93
C VAL A 417 -17.72 -22.11 9.03
N ASP A 418 -18.12 -20.95 9.56
CA ASP A 418 -17.87 -19.66 8.91
C ASP A 418 -16.36 -19.38 8.95
N LEU A 419 -15.64 -19.97 7.97
CA LEU A 419 -14.18 -19.92 7.78
C LEU A 419 -13.79 -18.86 6.74
N SER A 420 -14.51 -17.74 6.71
CA SER A 420 -14.24 -16.63 5.79
C SER A 420 -12.77 -16.12 5.86
N GLY A 421 -12.05 -16.37 6.95
CA GLY A 421 -10.62 -16.00 7.09
C GLY A 421 -9.57 -17.11 6.93
N LEU A 422 -9.94 -18.40 7.01
CA LEU A 422 -8.96 -19.51 7.04
C LEU A 422 -8.74 -20.19 5.68
N ASN A 423 -9.21 -19.56 4.61
CA ASN A 423 -9.66 -20.27 3.42
C ASN A 423 -8.56 -20.55 2.39
N ARG A 424 -8.66 -21.74 1.78
CA ARG A 424 -8.10 -22.17 0.49
C ARG A 424 -6.57 -22.24 0.36
N SER A 425 -5.83 -21.21 0.78
CA SER A 425 -4.37 -21.13 0.65
C SER A 425 -3.66 -22.25 1.42
N VAL A 426 -4.07 -22.51 2.67
CA VAL A 426 -3.49 -23.59 3.50
C VAL A 426 -3.77 -24.98 2.89
N ALA A 427 -4.96 -25.19 2.33
CA ALA A 427 -5.30 -26.45 1.67
C ALA A 427 -4.57 -26.62 0.33
N GLU A 428 -4.45 -25.55 -0.47
CA GLU A 428 -3.73 -25.55 -1.75
C GLU A 428 -2.20 -25.68 -1.56
N MET A 429 -1.62 -25.06 -0.54
CA MET A 429 -0.19 -25.20 -0.20
C MET A 429 0.14 -26.58 0.40
N ALA A 430 -0.68 -27.10 1.32
CA ALA A 430 -0.49 -28.45 1.84
C ALA A 430 -0.63 -29.51 0.72
N LEU A 431 -1.52 -29.27 -0.26
CA LEU A 431 -1.60 -30.06 -1.48
C LEU A 431 -0.36 -29.89 -2.38
N GLN A 432 0.19 -28.67 -2.52
CA GLN A 432 1.39 -28.41 -3.35
C GLN A 432 2.69 -28.96 -2.75
N GLN A 433 2.85 -28.93 -1.42
CA GLN A 433 4.06 -29.44 -0.77
C GLN A 433 4.08 -30.97 -0.68
N HIS A 434 2.93 -31.63 -0.54
CA HIS A 434 2.88 -33.09 -0.38
C HIS A 434 2.59 -33.87 -1.66
N LEU A 435 1.91 -33.27 -2.64
CA LEU A 435 1.72 -33.90 -3.93
C LEU A 435 2.75 -33.34 -4.90
N ASN A 436 3.82 -34.11 -5.11
CA ASN A 436 4.78 -33.91 -6.19
C ASN A 436 4.06 -34.16 -7.55
N LEU A 437 3.10 -33.30 -7.90
CA LEU A 437 2.22 -33.47 -9.05
C LEU A 437 3.00 -33.14 -10.31
N ASN A 438 3.20 -34.16 -11.12
CA ASN A 438 3.73 -34.02 -12.47
C ASN A 438 2.83 -33.07 -13.29
N ASP A 439 3.43 -32.28 -14.18
CA ASP A 439 2.80 -31.17 -14.94
C ASP A 439 1.51 -31.56 -15.68
N SER A 440 1.30 -32.85 -15.93
CA SER A 440 0.09 -33.40 -16.55
C SER A 440 -1.18 -33.24 -15.70
N VAL A 441 -1.07 -33.20 -14.36
CA VAL A 441 -2.23 -33.04 -13.47
C VAL A 441 -2.62 -31.57 -13.34
N ARG A 442 -1.63 -30.65 -13.31
CA ARG A 442 -1.86 -29.20 -13.34
C ARG A 442 -2.69 -28.78 -14.56
N ARG A 443 -2.31 -29.24 -15.75
CA ARG A 443 -3.05 -28.92 -17.00
C ARG A 443 -4.47 -29.49 -17.05
N SER A 444 -4.76 -30.55 -16.29
CA SER A 444 -6.11 -31.13 -16.24
C SER A 444 -7.04 -30.38 -15.28
N LEU A 445 -6.49 -29.62 -14.32
CA LEU A 445 -7.25 -28.81 -13.37
C LEU A 445 -7.61 -27.42 -13.93
N ASP A 446 -6.76 -26.85 -14.78
CA ASP A 446 -7.02 -25.56 -15.44
C ASP A 446 -8.26 -25.59 -16.37
N GLY A 447 -8.66 -26.78 -16.83
CA GLY A 447 -9.83 -26.98 -17.69
C GLY A 447 -11.17 -27.17 -16.98
N LEU A 448 -11.21 -27.16 -15.64
CA LEU A 448 -12.40 -27.45 -14.84
C LEU A 448 -12.95 -26.27 -14.02
N VAL A 449 -12.42 -25.06 -14.22
CA VAL A 449 -12.96 -23.84 -13.58
C VAL A 449 -14.21 -23.37 -14.35
N PRO A 450 -15.42 -23.39 -13.77
CA PRO A 450 -16.56 -22.74 -14.37
C PRO A 450 -16.40 -21.22 -14.18
N THR A 451 -16.47 -20.46 -15.27
CA THR A 451 -16.69 -19.01 -15.24
C THR A 451 -18.05 -18.74 -14.60
N LEU A 452 -18.05 -18.23 -13.37
CA LEU A 452 -19.24 -17.77 -12.67
C LEU A 452 -19.56 -16.33 -13.12
N ASP A 453 -20.73 -16.15 -13.72
CA ASP A 453 -21.34 -14.85 -13.99
C ASP A 453 -21.93 -14.29 -12.70
N ILE A 454 -21.26 -13.26 -12.16
CA ILE A 454 -21.56 -12.63 -10.87
C ILE A 454 -22.77 -11.68 -10.98
N ALA A 455 -23.25 -11.34 -12.18
CA ALA A 455 -24.32 -10.36 -12.37
C ALA A 455 -25.73 -10.84 -11.94
N GLY A 456 -25.93 -12.13 -11.69
CA GLY A 456 -27.25 -12.72 -11.44
C GLY A 456 -27.62 -13.04 -9.99
N LEU A 457 -26.72 -12.87 -9.01
CA LEU A 457 -26.88 -13.46 -7.67
C LEU A 457 -27.24 -12.47 -6.54
N ILE A 458 -27.54 -11.20 -6.85
CA ILE A 458 -27.95 -10.23 -5.83
C ILE A 458 -29.49 -10.11 -5.82
N PRO A 459 -30.19 -10.54 -4.74
CA PRO A 459 -31.60 -10.21 -4.57
C PRO A 459 -31.74 -8.70 -4.31
N ARG A 460 -32.53 -8.02 -5.15
CA ARG A 460 -32.92 -6.62 -4.93
C ARG A 460 -33.94 -6.57 -3.80
N THR A 461 -33.50 -6.30 -2.58
CA THR A 461 -34.40 -5.91 -1.47
C THR A 461 -34.50 -4.39 -1.39
N ASP A 462 -35.72 -3.90 -1.56
CA ASP A 462 -36.13 -2.49 -1.43
C ASP A 462 -36.18 -2.09 0.06
N LEU A 463 -35.23 -1.25 0.47
CA LEU A 463 -35.02 -0.80 1.85
C LEU A 463 -35.80 0.49 2.20
N THR A 464 -36.68 0.96 1.31
CA THR A 464 -37.46 2.19 1.53
C THR A 464 -38.48 2.06 2.68
N ALA A 465 -38.79 0.82 3.13
CA ALA A 465 -39.75 0.57 4.21
C ALA A 465 -39.18 0.65 5.63
N LEU A 466 -37.85 0.67 5.82
CA LEU A 466 -37.22 0.63 7.16
C LEU A 466 -36.85 2.01 7.71
N ILE A 467 -36.77 3.03 6.85
CA ILE A 467 -36.40 4.40 7.22
C ILE A 467 -37.63 5.23 7.68
N ALA A 468 -38.86 4.78 7.37
CA ALA A 468 -40.08 5.47 7.80
C ALA A 468 -40.42 5.28 9.29
N ALA A 469 -39.72 4.41 10.02
CA ALA A 469 -40.04 4.09 11.42
C ALA A 469 -39.15 4.80 12.47
N SER A 470 -38.07 5.47 12.07
CA SER A 470 -37.08 6.07 12.98
C SER A 470 -37.16 7.59 13.12
N VAL A 471 -37.95 8.30 12.30
CA VAL A 471 -38.02 9.77 12.29
C VAL A 471 -39.11 10.34 13.23
N ALA A 472 -39.90 9.51 13.91
CA ALA A 472 -40.95 9.96 14.82
C ALA A 472 -40.54 9.91 16.29
N LYS A 473 -39.54 10.70 16.70
CA LYS A 473 -39.37 11.16 18.10
C LYS A 473 -38.34 12.28 18.16
N GLY A 474 -38.84 13.52 18.29
CA GLY A 474 -38.03 14.73 18.34
C GLY A 474 -37.51 15.09 19.72
N SER A 475 -36.58 16.06 19.73
CA SER A 475 -36.44 17.09 20.76
C SER A 475 -35.90 18.36 20.10
N ALA A 476 -36.42 19.51 20.51
CA ALA A 476 -36.07 20.86 20.04
C ALA A 476 -34.75 21.38 20.66
N PRO A 477 -34.14 22.46 20.13
CA PRO A 477 -32.79 22.89 20.46
C PRO A 477 -32.75 23.84 21.66
N THR A 478 -31.62 23.85 22.37
CA THR A 478 -31.25 24.90 23.34
C THR A 478 -30.01 25.62 22.87
N ASP A 479 -30.13 26.94 22.80
CA ASP A 479 -29.08 27.93 22.61
C ASP A 479 -27.99 27.86 23.70
N SER A 480 -26.73 28.06 23.30
CA SER A 480 -25.64 28.65 24.08
C SER A 480 -24.45 28.81 23.12
N ASP A 481 -24.17 30.03 22.66
CA ASP A 481 -23.30 31.04 23.28
C ASP A 481 -21.83 30.88 22.83
N ASP A 482 -21.38 31.96 22.19
CA ASP A 482 -20.07 32.21 21.60
C ASP A 482 -18.95 32.21 22.63
N GLU A 483 -17.87 31.45 22.38
CA GLU A 483 -16.55 31.75 22.91
C GLU A 483 -15.49 31.61 21.80
N GLU A 484 -15.00 32.76 21.33
CA GLU A 484 -13.80 32.89 20.52
C GLU A 484 -12.57 32.57 21.37
N ALA A 485 -11.83 31.52 21.02
CA ALA A 485 -10.51 31.24 21.57
C ALA A 485 -9.45 31.40 20.47
N GLU A 486 -8.53 32.34 20.70
CA GLU A 486 -7.30 32.53 19.92
C GLU A 486 -6.47 31.24 19.93
N VAL A 487 -6.24 30.66 18.75
CA VAL A 487 -5.32 29.53 18.56
C VAL A 487 -4.00 30.07 18.02
N ALA A 488 -2.94 29.87 18.80
CA ALA A 488 -1.58 30.18 18.45
C ALA A 488 -1.07 29.28 17.31
N ASP A 489 -0.47 29.91 16.30
CA ASP A 489 0.23 29.28 15.19
C ASP A 489 1.30 28.31 15.68
N ASN A 490 1.09 27.02 15.40
CA ASN A 490 2.12 25.99 15.52
C ASN A 490 2.34 25.37 14.14
N GLN A 491 3.19 26.02 13.35
CA GLN A 491 3.65 25.52 12.05
C GLN A 491 4.55 24.30 12.26
N LEU A 492 4.09 23.13 11.81
CA LEU A 492 4.92 21.94 11.67
C LEU A 492 5.36 21.82 10.20
N SER A 493 6.65 22.04 9.96
CA SER A 493 7.30 21.85 8.66
C SER A 493 7.49 20.37 8.35
N PHE A 494 7.01 19.91 7.20
CA PHE A 494 7.07 18.51 6.71
C PHE A 494 8.38 18.20 5.93
N GLU A 495 9.48 18.85 6.26
CA GLU A 495 10.78 18.66 5.59
C GLU A 495 11.65 17.64 6.34
N ASP A 496 11.29 16.36 6.32
CA ASP A 496 12.17 15.27 6.79
C ASP A 496 11.99 14.02 5.91
N ALA A 497 12.51 14.06 4.67
CA ALA A 497 12.65 12.87 3.83
C ALA A 497 13.71 12.96 2.71
N ALA A 498 14.54 14.00 2.64
CA ALA A 498 15.44 14.22 1.48
C ALA A 498 16.92 14.51 1.81
N ALA A 499 17.40 14.16 3.00
CA ALA A 499 18.80 14.41 3.39
C ALA A 499 19.55 13.11 3.73
N ALA A 500 19.82 12.27 2.73
CA ALA A 500 20.79 11.17 2.86
C ALA A 500 21.31 10.69 1.50
N GLU A 501 21.92 11.56 0.70
CA GLU A 501 22.86 11.13 -0.36
C GLU A 501 23.65 12.35 -0.88
N GLY A 502 24.94 12.43 -0.56
CA GLY A 502 25.85 13.41 -1.17
C GLY A 502 26.93 13.99 -0.25
N ALA A 503 27.92 13.18 0.13
CA ALA A 503 29.20 13.71 0.61
C ALA A 503 30.33 12.82 0.07
N ALA A 504 30.79 13.14 -1.14
CA ALA A 504 32.05 12.64 -1.68
C ALA A 504 32.72 13.74 -2.51
N ALA A 505 34.00 13.96 -2.18
CA ALA A 505 35.03 14.70 -2.89
C ALA A 505 34.97 16.24 -2.85
N ASP A 506 35.77 16.81 -1.95
CA ASP A 506 36.74 17.87 -2.27
C ASP A 506 37.81 17.87 -1.16
N ASP A 507 38.97 17.25 -1.44
CA ASP A 507 40.19 17.38 -0.65
C ASP A 507 41.27 17.95 -1.59
N ASP A 508 41.33 19.28 -1.61
CA ASP A 508 42.32 20.09 -2.32
C ASP A 508 43.57 20.21 -1.43
N GLY A 509 44.44 19.21 -1.56
CA GLY A 509 45.73 19.13 -0.87
C GLY A 509 46.83 19.79 -1.68
N THR A 510 47.03 21.09 -1.44
CA THR A 510 48.23 21.87 -1.77
C THR A 510 49.54 21.15 -1.43
N ASP A 511 50.43 21.01 -2.42
CA ASP A 511 51.82 20.61 -2.22
C ASP A 511 52.78 21.81 -2.35
N PRO A 512 53.85 21.90 -1.53
CA PRO A 512 54.63 23.12 -1.32
C PRO A 512 55.83 23.29 -2.28
N GLU A 513 56.12 24.54 -2.61
CA GLU A 513 57.37 24.99 -3.24
C GLU A 513 58.61 24.59 -2.41
N PRO A 514 59.69 24.08 -3.04
CA PRO A 514 60.99 23.95 -2.39
C PRO A 514 61.86 25.21 -2.57
N PRO A 515 62.78 25.48 -1.62
CA PRO A 515 63.49 26.75 -1.53
C PRO A 515 64.68 26.83 -2.50
N ALA A 516 64.91 28.03 -3.03
CA ALA A 516 66.14 28.39 -3.72
C ALA A 516 67.18 28.87 -2.70
N ASP A 517 68.35 28.21 -2.65
CA ASP A 517 69.60 28.93 -2.39
C ASP A 517 70.86 28.15 -2.86
N GLN A 518 71.64 28.87 -3.67
CA GLN A 518 73.11 28.97 -3.70
C GLN A 518 74.03 27.84 -4.23
N ALA A 519 74.58 28.17 -5.41
CA ALA A 519 76.00 28.45 -5.70
C ALA A 519 77.01 27.32 -5.98
N SER A 520 77.72 27.55 -7.09
CA SER A 520 79.00 27.00 -7.60
C SER A 520 78.91 25.90 -8.63
#